data_AF-A0AAW1UI03-F1
#
_entry.id   AF-A0AAW1UI03-F1
#
_cell.length_a   1.000
_cell.length_b   1.000
_cell.length_c   1.000
_cell.angle_alpha   90.00
_cell.angle_beta   90.00
_cell.angle_gamma   90.00
#
_symmetry.space_group_name_H-M   'P 1'
#
loop_
_entity.id
_entity.type
_entity.pdbx_description
1 polymer ?
#
loop_
_entity_poly.entity_id
_entity_poly.type
_entity_poly.pdbx_seq_one_letter_code
_entity_poly.pdbx_strand_id
1 'polypeptide(L)'
;MSQREKNPIWQYFDKSITETSKAVCKICSKSYSLGSHEPKKQTLHGLKLHLSKFNYKEYRQVLKRLSELNDFKNEAKLKRTDLTYHCNKRAQFSRLLFRQSFQI
;
A
#
# COMPACT_ATOMS: atom_id res chain seq x y z
N MET A 1 -10.93 10.49 7.13
CA MET A 1 -9.51 10.46 6.70
C MET A 1 -9.15 9.01 6.34
N SER A 2 -9.09 8.63 5.06
CA SER A 2 -9.04 7.20 4.66
C SER A 2 -7.69 6.53 4.98
N GLN A 3 -7.75 5.55 5.86
CA GLN A 3 -6.64 4.82 6.48
C GLN A 3 -6.07 3.71 5.57
N ARG A 4 -5.62 4.06 4.37
CA ARG A 4 -4.71 3.19 3.58
C ARG A 4 -3.41 3.93 3.39
N GLU A 5 -2.67 3.93 4.50
CA GLU A 5 -1.29 4.33 4.74
C GLU A 5 -0.55 4.94 3.55
N LYS A 6 -0.49 6.27 3.59
CA LYS A 6 0.62 7.04 3.00
C LYS A 6 1.90 6.35 3.48
N ASN A 7 2.67 5.78 2.54
CA ASN A 7 3.91 5.02 2.72
C ASN A 7 4.59 5.20 4.11
N PRO A 8 4.95 4.12 4.83
CA PRO A 8 5.53 4.18 6.19
C PRO A 8 6.79 5.04 6.30
N ILE A 9 7.45 5.36 5.18
CA ILE A 9 8.54 6.33 5.12
C ILE A 9 8.21 7.68 5.76
N TRP A 10 6.96 8.13 5.68
CA TRP A 10 6.50 9.42 6.21
C TRP A 10 6.50 9.48 7.75
N GLN A 11 6.78 8.38 8.45
CA GLN A 11 7.04 8.45 9.89
C GLN A 11 8.35 9.16 10.20
N TYR A 12 9.34 9.07 9.31
CA TYR A 12 10.70 9.59 9.50
C TYR A 12 10.95 10.91 8.77
N PHE A 13 9.98 11.38 7.99
CA PHE A 13 10.05 12.63 7.25
C PHE A 13 8.80 13.46 7.47
N ASP A 14 8.98 14.77 7.65
CA ASP A 14 7.90 15.74 7.59
C ASP A 14 7.92 16.48 6.26
N LYS A 15 6.75 16.82 5.75
CA LYS A 15 6.65 17.74 4.61
C LYS A 15 6.87 19.16 5.12
N SER A 16 7.65 19.95 4.38
CA SER A 16 7.77 21.37 4.73
C SER A 16 6.42 22.07 4.52
N ILE A 17 6.05 22.92 5.49
CA ILE A 17 4.81 23.72 5.44
C ILE A 17 4.93 24.82 4.39
N THR A 18 6.13 25.38 4.24
CA THR A 18 6.40 26.49 3.31
C THR A 18 6.64 26.01 1.89
N GLU A 19 7.33 24.88 1.73
CA GLU A 19 7.70 24.32 0.44
C GLU A 19 7.17 22.90 0.31
N THR A 20 5.98 22.76 -0.29
CA THR A 20 5.32 21.47 -0.47
C THR A 20 6.15 20.46 -1.28
N SER A 21 7.12 20.93 -2.06
CA SER A 21 8.07 20.13 -2.83
C SER A 21 9.27 19.62 -2.04
N LYS A 22 9.36 19.92 -0.73
CA LYS A 22 10.47 19.48 0.13
C LYS A 22 9.98 18.67 1.31
N ALA A 23 10.80 17.71 1.72
CA ALA A 23 10.63 16.92 2.93
C ALA A 23 11.88 17.04 3.82
N VAL A 24 11.69 17.09 5.13
CA VAL A 24 12.75 17.19 6.12
C VAL A 24 12.84 15.87 6.88
N CYS A 25 14.05 15.32 6.99
CA CYS A 25 14.28 14.12 7.80
C CYS A 25 14.23 14.48 9.29
N LYS A 26 13.46 13.74 10.08
CA LYS A 26 13.34 13.96 11.54
C LYS A 26 14.60 13.60 12.34
N ILE A 27 15.48 12.79 11.75
CA ILE A 27 16.67 12.24 12.45
C ILE A 27 17.88 13.15 12.26
N CYS A 28 18.12 13.59 11.02
CA CYS A 28 19.29 14.40 10.67
C CYS A 28 18.96 15.85 10.27
N SER A 29 17.68 16.22 10.28
CA SER A 29 17.17 17.56 9.93
C SER A 29 17.54 18.04 8.52
N LYS A 30 17.99 17.14 7.63
CA LYS A 30 18.31 17.48 6.23
C LYS A 30 17.04 17.57 5.38
N SER A 31 16.98 18.59 4.53
CA SER A 31 15.90 18.78 3.56
C SER A 31 16.20 18.06 2.23
N TYR A 32 15.19 17.41 1.68
CA TYR A 32 15.23 16.69 0.41
C TYR A 32 14.10 17.16 -0.52
N SER A 33 14.40 17.34 -1.80
CA SER A 33 13.40 17.64 -2.82
C SER A 33 12.61 16.39 -3.20
N LEU A 34 11.30 16.54 -3.36
CA LEU A 34 10.35 15.54 -3.83
C LEU A 34 10.16 15.59 -5.35
N GLY A 35 10.80 16.56 -6.03
CA GLY A 35 10.79 16.75 -7.49
C GLY A 35 9.58 17.52 -8.03
N SER A 36 8.45 17.54 -7.33
CA SER A 36 7.25 18.30 -7.75
C SER A 36 6.53 18.90 -6.54
N HIS A 37 5.85 20.03 -6.78
CA HIS A 37 4.92 20.64 -5.82
C HIS A 37 3.58 19.90 -5.74
N GLU A 38 3.20 19.17 -6.81
CA GLU A 38 1.96 18.41 -6.86
C GLU A 38 2.09 17.10 -6.08
N PRO A 39 1.31 16.86 -5.01
CA PRO A 39 1.46 15.68 -4.16
C PRO A 39 1.36 14.33 -4.89
N LYS A 40 0.65 14.28 -6.02
CA LYS A 40 0.48 13.08 -6.85
C LYS A 40 1.71 12.76 -7.72
N LYS A 41 2.56 13.75 -7.99
CA LYS A 41 3.77 13.63 -8.84
C LYS A 41 5.08 13.61 -8.03
N GLN A 42 4.97 13.53 -6.70
CA GLN A 42 6.11 13.50 -5.80
C GLN A 42 6.78 12.11 -5.80
N THR A 43 8.11 12.10 -5.83
CA THR A 43 8.89 10.85 -5.75
C THR A 43 9.45 10.63 -4.35
N LEU A 44 9.48 9.38 -3.92
CA LEU A 44 10.05 8.98 -2.62
C LEU A 44 11.46 8.42 -2.73
N HIS A 45 12.02 8.40 -3.95
CA HIS A 45 13.30 7.76 -4.23
C HIS A 45 14.45 8.36 -3.41
N GLY A 46 14.55 9.69 -3.38
CA GLY A 46 15.57 10.39 -2.59
C GLY A 46 15.46 10.11 -1.08
N LEU A 47 14.23 10.05 -0.56
CA LEU A 47 13.97 9.77 0.86
C LEU A 47 14.38 8.34 1.22
N LYS A 48 14.08 7.39 0.33
CA LYS A 48 14.42 5.98 0.50
C LYS A 48 15.94 5.79 0.50
N LEU A 49 16.64 6.40 -0.46
CA LEU A 49 18.10 6.38 -0.55
C LEU A 49 18.77 7.01 0.69
N HIS A 50 18.22 8.12 1.17
CA HIS A 50 18.72 8.77 2.38
C HIS A 50 18.61 7.83 3.58
N LEU A 51 17.42 7.28 3.83
CA LEU A 51 17.24 6.34 4.95
C LEU A 51 18.15 5.11 4.80
N SER A 52 18.24 4.52 3.61
CA SER A 52 19.06 3.31 3.43
C SER A 52 20.55 3.55 3.69
N LYS A 53 21.06 4.74 3.34
CA LYS A 53 22.49 5.07 3.48
C LYS A 53 22.85 5.61 4.86
N PHE A 54 22.01 6.48 5.43
CA PHE A 54 22.36 7.23 6.64
C PHE A 54 21.63 6.74 7.90
N ASN A 55 20.45 6.12 7.75
CA ASN A 55 19.58 5.72 8.87
C ASN A 55 19.08 4.26 8.66
N TYR A 56 20.04 3.33 8.59
CA TYR A 56 19.76 1.95 8.20
C TYR A 56 18.80 1.21 9.15
N LYS A 57 18.85 1.54 10.45
CA LYS A 57 17.98 0.93 11.47
C LYS A 57 16.51 1.28 11.21
N GLU A 58 16.25 2.55 10.91
CA GLU A 58 14.94 3.08 10.59
C GLU A 58 14.48 2.60 9.22
N TYR A 59 15.40 2.52 8.26
CA TYR A 59 15.12 1.91 6.96
C TYR A 59 14.65 0.45 7.08
N ARG A 60 15.29 -0.35 7.95
CA ARG A 60 14.86 -1.73 8.24
C ARG A 60 13.43 -1.79 8.79
N GLN A 61 13.05 -0.86 9.68
CA GLN A 61 11.69 -0.78 10.20
C GLN A 61 10.67 -0.42 9.11
N VAL A 62 11.02 0.51 8.22
CA VAL A 62 10.19 0.85 7.04
C VAL A 62 9.99 -0.37 6.16
N LEU A 63 11.04 -1.14 5.87
CA LEU A 63 10.95 -2.36 5.05
C LEU A 63 10.03 -3.41 5.68
N LYS A 64 10.16 -3.65 6.98
CA LYS A 64 9.29 -4.58 7.72
C LYS A 64 7.83 -4.16 7.62
N ARG A 65 7.52 -2.88 7.83
CA ARG A 65 6.14 -2.40 7.71
C ARG A 65 5.63 -2.51 6.27
N LEU A 66 6.48 -2.22 5.27
CA LEU A 66 6.09 -2.40 3.86
C LEU A 66 5.76 -3.85 3.51
N SER A 67 6.51 -4.84 4.03
CA SER A 67 6.20 -6.25 3.80
C SER A 67 4.88 -6.65 4.45
N GLU A 68 4.67 -6.26 5.71
CA GLU A 68 3.41 -6.51 6.44
C GLU A 68 2.21 -5.95 5.65
N LEU A 69 2.31 -4.72 5.14
CA LEU A 69 1.27 -4.11 4.30
C LEU A 69 1.02 -4.83 2.98
N ASN A 70 2.04 -5.45 2.40
CA ASN A 70 1.87 -6.26 1.20
C ASN A 70 1.19 -7.60 1.53
N ASP A 71 1.54 -8.23 2.65
CA ASP A 71 0.94 -9.48 3.10
C ASP A 71 -0.56 -9.29 3.35
N PHE A 72 -0.95 -8.23 4.06
CA PHE A 72 -2.37 -7.88 4.25
C PHE A 72 -3.11 -7.66 2.93
N LYS A 73 -2.47 -7.02 1.93
CA LYS A 73 -3.07 -6.82 0.60
C LYS A 73 -3.20 -8.14 -0.16
N ASN A 74 -2.21 -9.02 -0.05
CA ASN A 74 -2.21 -10.32 -0.71
C ASN A 74 -3.27 -11.25 -0.11
N GLU A 75 -3.35 -11.31 1.22
CA GLU A 75 -4.39 -12.07 1.93
C GLU A 75 -5.79 -11.55 1.59
N ALA A 76 -5.99 -10.23 1.59
CA ALA A 76 -7.27 -9.64 1.20
C ALA A 76 -7.64 -9.92 -0.28
N LYS A 77 -6.65 -10.03 -1.18
CA LYS A 77 -6.89 -10.46 -2.57
C LYS A 77 -7.27 -11.94 -2.62
N LEU A 78 -6.55 -12.80 -1.89
CA LEU A 78 -6.82 -14.24 -1.83
C LEU A 78 -8.23 -14.53 -1.30
N LYS A 79 -8.64 -13.85 -0.22
CA LYS A 79 -10.02 -13.96 0.32
C LYS A 79 -11.08 -13.52 -0.68
N ARG A 80 -10.82 -12.48 -1.48
CA ARG A 80 -11.75 -12.06 -2.55
C ARG A 80 -11.85 -13.09 -3.67
N THR A 81 -10.73 -13.69 -4.08
CA THR A 81 -10.75 -14.73 -5.12
C THR A 81 -11.46 -16.00 -4.64
N ASP A 82 -11.25 -16.39 -3.39
CA ASP A 82 -11.92 -17.54 -2.77
C ASP A 82 -13.44 -17.32 -2.67
N LEU A 83 -13.86 -16.15 -2.18
CA LEU A 83 -15.28 -15.77 -2.11
C LEU A 83 -15.94 -15.75 -3.49
N THR A 84 -15.23 -15.24 -4.51
CA THR A 84 -15.72 -15.20 -5.89
C THR A 84 -15.87 -16.60 -6.47
N TYR A 85 -14.90 -17.48 -6.23
CA TYR A 85 -14.97 -18.89 -6.63
C TYR A 85 -16.17 -19.61 -5.97
N HIS A 86 -16.36 -19.40 -4.66
CA HIS A 86 -17.46 -20.01 -3.93
C HIS A 86 -18.84 -19.51 -4.41
N CYS A 87 -18.97 -18.20 -4.67
CA CYS A 87 -20.18 -17.60 -5.24
C CYS A 87 -20.49 -18.17 -6.63
N ASN A 88 -19.47 -18.25 -7.50
CA ASN A 88 -19.63 -18.78 -8.85
C ASN A 88 -20.03 -20.27 -8.85
N LYS A 89 -19.44 -21.08 -7.97
CA LYS A 89 -19.79 -22.50 -7.81
C LYS A 89 -21.23 -22.69 -7.32
N ARG A 90 -21.69 -21.86 -6.37
CA ARG A 90 -23.09 -21.87 -5.89
C ARG A 90 -24.08 -21.42 -6.97
N ALA A 91 -23.71 -20.43 -7.79
CA ALA A 91 -24.50 -19.99 -8.94
C ALA A 91 -24.56 -21.05 -10.06
N GLN A 92 -23.51 -21.85 -10.24
CA GLN A 92 -23.48 -22.96 -11.20
C GLN A 92 -24.33 -24.14 -10.73
N PHE A 93 -24.24 -24.51 -9.45
CA PHE A 93 -25.00 -25.63 -8.88
C PHE A 93 -26.51 -25.36 -8.85
N SER A 94 -26.93 -24.13 -8.52
CA SER A 94 -28.33 -23.72 -8.58
C SER A 94 -28.92 -23.76 -10.00
N ARG A 95 -28.15 -23.40 -11.04
CA ARG A 95 -28.58 -23.54 -12.45
C ARG A 95 -28.75 -24.99 -12.88
N LEU A 96 -27.91 -25.90 -12.40
CA LEU A 96 -27.98 -27.33 -12.75
C LEU A 96 -29.19 -28.02 -12.10
N LEU A 97 -29.50 -27.70 -10.85
CA LEU A 97 -30.69 -28.22 -10.16
C LEU A 97 -31.99 -27.71 -10.78
N PHE A 98 -32.04 -26.44 -11.21
CA PHE A 98 -33.22 -25.89 -11.89
C PHE A 98 -33.48 -26.58 -13.25
N ARG A 99 -32.46 -27.15 -13.89
CA ARG A 99 -32.57 -27.81 -15.19
C ARG A 99 -33.04 -29.27 -15.11
N GLN A 100 -32.84 -29.95 -13.99
CA GLN A 100 -33.33 -31.32 -13.77
C GLN A 100 -34.82 -31.39 -13.39
N SER A 101 -35.41 -30.30 -12.90
CA SER A 101 -36.84 -30.24 -12.53
C SER A 101 -37.79 -30.00 -13.72
N PHE A 102 -37.27 -29.87 -14.95
CA PHE A 102 -38.03 -29.59 -16.18
C PHE A 102 -37.85 -30.66 -17.27
N GLN A 103 -37.62 -31.92 -16.90
CA GLN A 103 -37.80 -33.08 -17.79
C GLN A 103 -38.97 -33.92 -17.27
N ILE A 104 -40.19 -33.52 -17.64
CA ILE A 104 -41.39 -34.37 -17.72
C ILE A 104 -41.86 -34.31 -19.16
#